data_AF-A0AAV2WPU9-F1
#
_entry.id   AF-A0AAV2WPU9-F1
#
_cell.length_a   1.000
_cell.length_b   1.000
_cell.length_c   1.000
_cell.angle_alpha   90.00
_cell.angle_beta   90.00
_cell.angle_gamma   90.00
#
_symmetry.space_group_name_H-M   'P 1'
#
loop_
_entity.id
_entity.type
_entity.pdbx_description
1 polymer ?
#
loop_
_entity_poly.entity_id
_entity_poly.type
_entity_poly.pdbx_seq_one_letter_code
_entity_poly.pdbx_strand_id
1 'polypeptide(L)'
;MENVSYGLGLCAECAVVCALHSGGGGRLVALSCVAADGAPLMPCGRCRQVLYEHGGPELLIDHPGGPKRLAELLPDAFGPDDLERNV
;
A
#
# COMPACT_ATOMS: atom_id res chain seq x y z
N MET A 1 11.21 -6.53 -6.08
CA MET A 1 12.47 -7.26 -5.90
C MET A 1 12.16 -8.67 -5.46
N GLU A 2 12.50 -9.64 -6.29
CA GLU A 2 12.26 -11.05 -5.99
C GLU A 2 13.40 -11.65 -5.17
N ASN A 3 13.17 -12.84 -4.61
CA ASN A 3 14.15 -13.58 -3.84
C ASN A 3 14.00 -15.09 -4.10
N VAL A 4 15.08 -15.86 -3.93
CA VAL A 4 15.06 -17.33 -4.09
C VAL A 4 14.11 -18.01 -3.10
N SER A 5 13.95 -17.44 -1.91
CA SER A 5 12.86 -17.77 -1.00
C SER A 5 11.68 -16.86 -1.31
N TYR A 6 10.72 -17.36 -2.08
CA TYR A 6 9.71 -16.52 -2.75
C TYR A 6 8.85 -15.71 -1.78
N GLY A 7 8.68 -16.16 -0.53
CA GLY A 7 7.98 -15.42 0.52
C GLY A 7 8.69 -14.15 1.00
N LEU A 8 9.97 -13.97 0.67
CA LEU A 8 10.78 -12.81 1.03
C LEU A 8 10.76 -11.70 -0.04
N GLY A 9 9.96 -11.87 -1.09
CA GLY A 9 9.81 -10.86 -2.14
C GLY A 9 9.27 -9.54 -1.61
N LEU A 10 9.88 -8.44 -2.07
CA LEU A 10 9.46 -7.07 -1.79
C LEU A 10 8.73 -6.49 -2.99
N CYS A 11 7.47 -6.11 -2.79
CA CYS A 11 6.67 -5.40 -3.78
C CYS A 11 7.17 -3.96 -3.96
N ALA A 12 6.84 -3.32 -5.08
CA ALA A 12 7.29 -1.97 -5.40
C ALA A 12 6.75 -0.94 -4.37
N GLU A 13 5.51 -1.12 -3.93
CA GLU A 13 4.83 -0.26 -2.96
C GLU A 13 5.51 -0.30 -1.58
N CYS A 14 6.06 -1.46 -1.18
CA CYS A 14 6.86 -1.56 0.03
C CYS A 14 8.16 -0.73 -0.10
N ALA A 15 8.81 -0.75 -1.27
CA ALA A 15 10.00 0.06 -1.51
C ALA A 15 9.68 1.56 -1.49
N VAL A 16 8.51 1.99 -2.00
CA VAL A 16 8.03 3.38 -1.89
C VAL A 16 7.91 3.80 -0.42
N VAL A 17 7.35 2.94 0.43
CA VAL A 17 7.24 3.22 1.87
C VAL A 17 8.59 3.28 2.56
N CYS A 18 9.53 2.40 2.21
CA CYS A 18 10.91 2.51 2.70
C CYS A 18 11.54 3.86 2.30
N ALA A 19 11.34 4.28 1.05
CA ALA A 19 11.84 5.55 0.52
C ALA A 19 11.20 6.77 1.17
N LEU A 20 9.90 6.72 1.50
CA LEU A 20 9.21 7.76 2.26
C LEU A 20 9.96 8.07 3.56
N HIS A 21 10.27 7.03 4.34
CA HIS A 21 10.93 7.20 5.64
C HIS A 21 12.41 7.56 5.51
N SER A 22 13.14 6.95 4.58
CA SER A 22 14.56 7.30 4.37
C SER A 22 14.74 8.71 3.81
N GLY A 23 13.73 9.25 3.12
CA GLY A 23 13.72 10.60 2.55
C GLY A 23 13.28 11.71 3.53
N GLY A 24 12.99 11.40 4.80
CA GLY A 24 12.57 12.39 5.80
C GLY A 24 11.13 12.23 6.30
N GLY A 25 10.43 11.19 5.88
CA GLY A 25 9.10 10.83 6.37
C GLY A 25 7.98 11.67 5.75
N GLY A 26 6.81 11.61 6.39
CA GLY A 26 5.59 12.28 5.93
C GLY A 26 4.44 11.29 5.73
N ARG A 27 3.47 11.70 4.90
CA ARG A 27 2.27 10.92 4.60
C ARG A 27 2.10 10.80 3.09
N LEU A 28 1.73 9.61 2.63
CA LEU A 28 1.36 9.39 1.23
C LEU A 28 -0.01 10.01 0.98
N VAL A 29 -0.14 10.73 -0.14
CA VAL A 29 -1.40 11.37 -0.57
C VAL A 29 -2.00 10.66 -1.78
N ALA A 30 -1.16 10.19 -2.70
CA ALA A 30 -1.56 9.41 -3.85
C ALA A 30 -0.47 8.41 -4.25
N LEU A 31 -0.84 7.28 -4.84
CA LEU A 31 0.07 6.27 -5.39
C LEU A 31 -0.48 5.69 -6.69
N SER A 32 0.37 5.61 -7.71
CA SER A 32 0.10 4.83 -8.93
C SER A 32 1.10 3.67 -9.01
N CYS A 33 0.59 2.48 -9.27
CA CYS A 33 1.38 1.28 -9.53
C CYS A 33 1.05 0.80 -10.93
N VAL A 34 2.06 0.41 -11.70
CA VAL A 34 1.89 -0.01 -13.10
C VAL A 34 2.59 -1.34 -13.34
N ALA A 35 2.03 -2.14 -14.24
CA ALA A 35 2.70 -3.30 -14.80
C ALA A 35 3.82 -2.88 -15.76
N ALA A 36 4.60 -3.85 -16.25
CA ALA A 36 5.72 -3.59 -17.15
C ALA A 36 5.30 -2.93 -18.49
N ASP A 37 4.05 -3.13 -18.90
CA ASP A 37 3.44 -2.52 -20.08
C ASP A 37 2.83 -1.14 -19.80
N GLY A 38 2.95 -0.62 -18.58
CA GLY A 38 2.43 0.67 -18.16
C GLY A 38 0.95 0.66 -17.77
N ALA A 39 0.25 -0.48 -17.84
CA ALA A 39 -1.14 -0.55 -17.40
C ALA A 39 -1.24 -0.39 -15.87
N PRO A 40 -2.24 0.34 -15.33
CA PRO A 40 -2.46 0.43 -13.89
C PRO A 40 -2.62 -0.96 -13.25
N LEU A 41 -1.92 -1.18 -12.14
CA LEU A 41 -1.91 -2.43 -11.40
C LEU A 41 -2.34 -2.18 -9.95
N MET A 42 -3.31 -2.95 -9.47
CA MET A 42 -3.79 -2.80 -8.10
C MET A 42 -2.80 -3.36 -7.08
N PRO A 43 -2.52 -2.64 -5.97
CA PRO A 43 -1.70 -3.18 -4.90
C PRO A 43 -2.27 -4.48 -4.33
N CYS A 44 -1.39 -5.42 -4.02
CA CYS A 44 -1.77 -6.67 -3.38
C CYS A 44 -2.20 -6.43 -1.92
N GLY A 45 -2.88 -7.40 -1.29
CA GLY A 45 -3.42 -7.22 0.07
C GLY A 45 -2.38 -6.78 1.11
N ARG A 46 -1.18 -7.36 1.07
CA ARG A 46 -0.05 -6.97 1.93
C ARG A 46 0.35 -5.51 1.73
N CYS A 47 0.45 -5.05 0.48
CA CYS A 47 0.76 -3.66 0.18
C CYS A 47 -0.35 -2.70 0.61
N ARG A 48 -1.62 -3.08 0.46
CA ARG A 48 -2.74 -2.25 0.93
C ARG A 48 -2.61 -1.94 2.41
N GLN A 49 -2.32 -2.94 3.25
CA GLN A 49 -2.13 -2.73 4.69
C GLN A 49 -0.92 -1.83 5.00
N VAL A 50 0.22 -2.07 4.35
CA VAL A 50 1.42 -1.24 4.54
C VAL A 50 1.18 0.20 4.10
N LEU A 51 0.49 0.41 2.97
CA LEU A 51 0.11 1.74 2.50
C LEU A 51 -0.91 2.40 3.42
N TYR A 52 -1.81 1.65 4.03
CA TYR A 52 -2.79 2.14 4.99
C TYR A 52 -2.11 2.79 6.20
N GLU A 53 -1.03 2.17 6.70
CA GLU A 53 -0.24 2.73 7.80
C GLU A 53 0.34 4.12 7.47
N HIS A 54 0.69 4.38 6.21
CA HIS A 54 1.44 5.58 5.81
C HIS A 54 0.68 6.61 4.98
N GLY A 55 -0.49 6.26 4.45
CA GLY A 55 -1.40 7.16 3.74
C GLY A 55 -2.82 7.18 4.31
N GLY A 56 -3.22 6.15 5.05
CA GLY A 56 -4.51 6.09 5.72
C GLY A 56 -5.66 5.82 4.75
N PRO A 57 -6.91 5.88 5.23
CA PRO A 57 -8.09 5.53 4.44
C PRO A 57 -8.28 6.41 3.20
N GLU A 58 -7.84 7.67 3.26
CA GLU A 58 -8.01 8.66 2.19
C GLU A 58 -6.88 8.64 1.14
N LEU A 59 -5.87 7.78 1.29
CA LEU A 59 -4.83 7.61 0.27
C LEU A 59 -5.47 7.24 -1.08
N LEU A 60 -5.22 8.04 -2.12
CA LEU A 60 -5.70 7.74 -3.46
C LEU A 60 -4.79 6.73 -4.16
N ILE A 61 -5.39 5.65 -4.65
CA ILE A 61 -4.73 4.63 -5.46
C ILE A 61 -5.24 4.74 -6.90
N ASP A 62 -4.31 4.87 -7.84
CA ASP A 62 -4.64 4.89 -9.26
C ASP A 62 -5.33 3.58 -9.69
N HIS A 63 -6.32 3.70 -10.57
CA HIS A 63 -7.17 2.60 -10.98
C HIS A 63 -7.76 2.89 -12.38
N PRO A 64 -7.96 1.88 -13.24
CA PRO A 64 -8.41 2.10 -14.63
C PRO A 64 -9.71 2.91 -14.78
N GLY A 65 -10.62 2.80 -13.81
CA GLY A 65 -11.88 3.55 -13.72
C GLY A 65 -11.78 4.91 -13.00
N GLY A 66 -10.57 5.44 -12.83
CA GLY A 66 -10.27 6.62 -12.02
C GLY A 66 -9.83 6.27 -10.59
N PRO A 67 -9.06 7.14 -9.92
CA PRO A 67 -8.49 6.85 -8.60
C PRO A 67 -9.53 6.46 -7.54
N LYS A 68 -9.14 5.54 -6.66
CA LYS A 68 -9.96 5.01 -5.57
C LYS A 68 -9.32 5.31 -4.22
N ARG A 69 -10.12 5.57 -3.19
CA ARG A 69 -9.58 5.66 -1.83
C ARG A 69 -9.14 4.30 -1.35
N LEU A 70 -8.06 4.24 -0.58
CA LEU A 70 -7.55 2.99 -0.05
C LEU A 70 -8.57 2.27 0.83
N ALA A 71 -9.42 3.00 1.54
CA ALA A 71 -10.53 2.42 2.32
C ALA A 71 -11.53 1.62 1.47
N GLU A 72 -11.72 1.96 0.19
CA GLU A 72 -12.57 1.17 -0.73
C GLU A 72 -11.90 -0.14 -1.13
N LEU A 73 -10.56 -0.20 -1.07
CA LEU A 73 -9.75 -1.35 -1.47
C LEU A 73 -9.38 -2.25 -0.28
N LEU A 74 -9.46 -1.71 0.93
CA LEU A 74 -9.21 -2.41 2.18
C LEU A 74 -10.26 -1.98 3.21
N PRO A 75 -11.54 -2.38 3.00
CA PRO A 75 -12.59 -2.09 3.96
C PRO A 75 -12.31 -2.82 5.29
N ASP A 76 -12.73 -2.21 6.39
CA ASP A 76 -12.57 -2.76 7.75
C ASP A 76 -11.14 -3.25 8.04
N ALA A 77 -10.17 -2.42 7.62
CA ALA A 77 -8.75 -2.72 7.76
C ALA A 77 -8.38 -2.93 9.24
N PHE A 78 -7.61 -3.99 9.51
CA PHE A 78 -7.04 -4.21 10.82
C PHE A 78 -6.17 -3.02 11.24
N GLY A 79 -6.30 -2.58 12.49
CA GLY A 79 -5.57 -1.41 12.98
C GLY A 79 -5.45 -1.31 14.50
N PRO A 80 -5.05 -0.14 15.02
CA PRO A 80 -4.88 0.10 16.45
C PRO A 80 -6.13 -0.24 17.29
N ASP A 81 -7.33 0.05 16.77
CA ASP A 81 -8.60 -0.21 17.45
C ASP A 81 -8.84 -1.71 17.72
N ASP A 82 -8.24 -2.61 16.93
CA ASP A 82 -8.34 -4.05 17.09
C ASP A 82 -7.33 -4.59 18.13
N LEU A 83 -6.18 -3.94 18.26
CA LEU A 83 -5.14 -4.32 19.23
C LEU A 83 -5.59 -4.10 20.67
N GLU A 84 -6.40 -3.07 20.92
CA GLU A 84 -6.94 -2.77 22.25
C GLU A 84 -7.96 -3.82 22.74
N ARG A 85 -8.46 -4.68 21.84
CA ARG A 85 -9.48 -5.69 22.15
C ARG A 85 -8.94 -7.01 22.74
N ASN A 86 -7.62 -7.16 22.91
CA ASN A 86 -6.97 -8.40 23.38
C ASN A 86 -7.50 -9.66 22.63
N VAL A 87 -7.45 -9.64 21.30
CA VAL A 87 -7.74 -10.80 20.45
C VAL A 87 -6.58 -11.81 20.50
#